data_AF-A0A1Q4DYT9-F1
#
_entry.id   AF-A0A1Q4DYT9-F1
#
_cell.length_a   1.000
_cell.length_b   1.000
_cell.length_c   1.000
_cell.angle_alpha   90.00
_cell.angle_beta   90.00
_cell.angle_gamma   90.00
#
_symmetry.space_group_name_H-M   'P 1'
#
loop_
_entity.id
_entity.type
_entity.pdbx_description
1 polymer ?
#
loop_
_entity_poly.entity_id
_entity_poly.type
_entity_poly.pdbx_seq_one_letter_code
_entity_poly.pdbx_strand_id
1 'polypeptide(L)'
;MDGEIFFPTATEGPTYEAQVAVAKAVCLRCPVRAECLDEALVRIPYGIAGGLTPEERRGRGRPVAQETTAVVEAGLRAGAHRGEREAAGRVLLTAGRPVGEVARQCGVTERTATRWAARAQLATSAAEGSTGGHRAPLLTSHTHSTQAGTRTQEGHRS
;
A
#
# COMPACT_ATOMS: atom_id res chain seq x y z
N MET A 1 -16.16 -12.95 -29.37
CA MET A 1 -16.75 -11.82 -28.64
C MET A 1 -16.20 -10.55 -29.23
N ASP A 2 -17.04 -9.53 -29.40
CA ASP A 2 -16.61 -8.22 -29.84
C ASP A 2 -16.02 -7.43 -28.67
N GLY A 3 -14.88 -6.76 -28.89
CA GLY A 3 -14.19 -5.96 -27.90
C GLY A 3 -14.83 -4.60 -27.65
N GLU A 4 -15.64 -4.10 -28.57
CA GLU A 4 -16.28 -2.77 -28.45
C GLU A 4 -17.18 -2.64 -27.22
N ILE A 5 -17.75 -3.75 -26.75
CA ILE A 5 -18.61 -3.79 -25.56
C ILE A 5 -17.90 -3.28 -24.28
N PHE A 6 -16.58 -3.34 -24.24
CA PHE A 6 -15.77 -2.88 -23.10
C PHE A 6 -15.43 -1.39 -23.18
N PHE A 7 -15.81 -0.70 -24.26
CA PHE A 7 -15.56 0.72 -24.48
C PHE A 7 -16.89 1.45 -24.68
N PRO A 8 -17.58 1.83 -23.58
CA PRO A 8 -18.84 2.58 -23.66
C PRO A 8 -18.71 3.80 -24.57
N THR A 9 -19.70 3.98 -25.45
CA THR A 9 -19.76 5.13 -26.37
C THR A 9 -20.41 6.33 -25.70
N ALA A 10 -21.30 6.10 -24.73
CA ALA A 10 -21.79 7.15 -23.85
C ALA A 10 -20.75 7.46 -22.77
N THR A 11 -20.74 8.71 -22.28
CA THR A 11 -19.82 9.14 -21.20
C THR A 11 -20.50 9.21 -19.84
N GLU A 12 -21.83 9.38 -19.80
CA GLU A 12 -22.62 9.50 -18.58
C GLU A 12 -24.11 9.15 -18.82
N GLY A 13 -24.87 9.06 -17.72
CA GLY A 13 -26.31 8.83 -17.73
C GLY A 13 -26.73 7.37 -17.97
N PRO A 14 -28.03 7.12 -18.16
CA PRO A 14 -28.60 5.76 -18.18
C PRO A 14 -28.01 4.86 -19.28
N THR A 15 -27.67 5.42 -20.44
CA THR A 15 -27.05 4.67 -21.54
C THR A 15 -25.64 4.20 -21.17
N TYR A 16 -24.85 5.04 -20.50
CA TYR A 16 -23.54 4.66 -19.99
C TYR A 16 -23.66 3.56 -18.94
N GLU A 17 -24.57 3.71 -17.97
CA GLU A 17 -24.82 2.71 -16.94
C GLU A 17 -25.21 1.34 -17.53
N ALA A 18 -26.08 1.33 -18.54
CA ALA A 18 -26.47 0.12 -19.25
C ALA A 18 -25.29 -0.55 -19.97
N GLN A 19 -24.47 0.22 -20.70
CA GLN A 19 -23.27 -0.29 -21.38
C GLN A 19 -22.26 -0.86 -20.37
N VAL A 20 -22.05 -0.15 -19.26
CA VAL A 20 -21.17 -0.61 -18.16
C VAL A 20 -21.68 -1.91 -17.55
N ALA A 21 -22.98 -2.01 -17.27
CA ALA A 21 -23.57 -3.22 -16.70
C ALA A 21 -23.41 -4.44 -17.63
N VAL A 22 -23.62 -4.26 -18.93
CA VAL A 22 -23.43 -5.32 -19.93
C VAL A 22 -21.98 -5.81 -19.96
N ALA A 23 -21.01 -4.89 -20.03
CA ALA A 23 -19.59 -5.24 -20.04
C ALA A 23 -19.18 -5.96 -18.73
N LYS A 24 -19.65 -5.47 -17.58
CA LYS A 24 -19.40 -6.11 -16.28
C LYS A 24 -19.99 -7.50 -16.20
N ALA A 25 -21.19 -7.73 -16.75
CA ALA A 25 -21.81 -9.06 -16.81
C ALA A 25 -20.98 -10.06 -17.63
N VAL A 26 -20.30 -9.59 -18.69
CA VAL A 26 -19.33 -10.40 -19.43
C VAL A 26 -18.11 -10.70 -18.56
N CYS A 27 -17.50 -9.69 -17.92
CA CYS A 27 -16.35 -9.90 -17.05
C CYS A 27 -16.63 -10.90 -15.92
N LEU A 28 -17.83 -10.90 -15.32
CA LEU A 28 -18.20 -11.79 -14.22
C LEU A 28 -18.19 -13.28 -14.59
N ARG A 29 -18.30 -13.61 -15.88
CA ARG A 29 -18.22 -14.99 -16.39
C ARG A 29 -16.85 -15.33 -16.98
N CYS A 30 -15.91 -14.38 -16.98
CA CYS A 30 -14.59 -14.58 -17.54
C CYS A 30 -13.69 -15.34 -16.54
N PRO A 31 -13.12 -16.51 -16.92
CA PRO A 31 -12.28 -17.30 -16.02
C PRO A 31 -10.99 -16.57 -15.63
N VAL A 32 -10.51 -15.65 -16.49
CA VAL A 32 -9.28 -14.88 -16.28
C VAL A 32 -9.54 -13.47 -15.75
N ARG A 33 -10.70 -13.24 -15.11
CA ARG A 33 -11.09 -11.91 -14.63
C ARG A 33 -10.07 -11.32 -13.65
N ALA A 34 -9.50 -12.15 -12.78
CA ALA A 34 -8.53 -11.72 -11.78
C ALA A 34 -7.22 -11.27 -12.44
N GLU A 35 -6.63 -12.09 -13.32
CA GLU A 35 -5.40 -11.71 -14.03
C GLU A 35 -5.64 -10.49 -14.94
N CYS A 36 -6.81 -10.41 -15.58
CA CYS A 36 -7.20 -9.24 -16.38
C CYS A 36 -7.27 -7.97 -15.53
N LEU A 37 -7.80 -8.05 -14.30
CA LEU A 37 -7.83 -6.90 -13.40
C LEU A 37 -6.43 -6.48 -12.97
N ASP A 38 -5.57 -7.43 -12.61
CA ASP A 38 -4.20 -7.15 -12.21
C ASP A 38 -3.44 -6.42 -13.33
N GLU A 39 -3.57 -6.93 -14.56
CA GLU A 39 -3.01 -6.30 -15.75
C GLU A 39 -3.58 -4.89 -15.98
N ALA A 40 -4.88 -4.73 -15.81
CA ALA A 40 -5.58 -3.48 -16.05
C ALA A 40 -5.17 -2.36 -15.09
N LEU A 41 -4.82 -2.71 -13.85
CA LEU A 41 -4.32 -1.77 -12.85
C LEU A 41 -2.93 -1.22 -13.20
N VAL A 42 -2.16 -1.90 -14.06
CA VAL A 42 -0.81 -1.49 -14.46
C VAL A 42 -0.79 -0.85 -15.84
N ARG A 43 -1.52 -1.41 -16.80
CA ARG A 43 -1.31 -1.14 -18.24
C ARG A 43 -2.55 -0.70 -19.02
N ILE A 44 -3.77 -0.77 -18.46
CA ILE A 44 -5.01 -0.50 -19.21
C ILE A 44 -5.72 0.75 -18.63
N PRO A 45 -5.47 1.95 -19.18
CA PRO A 45 -6.01 3.21 -18.63
C PRO A 45 -7.46 3.51 -19.00
N TYR A 46 -8.01 2.89 -20.06
CA TYR A 46 -9.34 3.18 -20.59
C TYR A 46 -10.23 1.93 -20.63
N GLY A 47 -11.53 2.13 -20.85
CA GLY A 47 -12.50 1.04 -20.96
C GLY A 47 -12.68 0.21 -19.69
N ILE A 48 -13.57 -0.77 -19.80
CA ILE A 48 -13.96 -1.68 -18.72
C ILE A 48 -13.05 -2.90 -18.80
N ALA A 49 -12.29 -3.14 -17.73
CA ALA A 49 -11.33 -4.24 -17.65
C ALA A 49 -11.36 -4.83 -16.25
N GLY A 50 -11.24 -6.17 -16.14
CA GLY A 50 -11.36 -6.85 -14.85
C GLY A 50 -12.72 -6.70 -14.16
N GLY A 51 -13.75 -6.26 -14.90
CA GLY A 51 -15.07 -5.92 -14.36
C GLY A 51 -15.13 -4.56 -13.65
N LEU A 52 -14.18 -3.66 -13.89
CA LEU A 52 -14.15 -2.31 -13.34
C LEU A 52 -14.04 -1.25 -14.43
N THR A 53 -14.61 -0.07 -14.20
CA THR A 53 -14.40 1.14 -15.02
C THR A 53 -13.02 1.75 -14.77
N PRO A 54 -12.53 2.65 -15.63
CA PRO A 54 -11.28 3.38 -15.38
C PRO A 54 -11.29 4.12 -14.04
N GLU A 55 -12.41 4.74 -13.67
CA GLU A 55 -12.61 5.46 -12.42
C GLU A 55 -12.51 4.52 -11.21
N GLU A 56 -13.15 3.36 -11.29
CA GLU A 56 -13.08 2.33 -10.24
C GLU A 56 -11.69 1.73 -10.09
N ARG A 57 -10.89 1.69 -11.17
CA ARG A 57 -9.49 1.25 -11.14
C ARG A 57 -8.55 2.30 -10.54
N ARG A 58 -8.77 3.59 -10.79
CA ARG A 58 -7.92 4.68 -10.23
C ARG A 58 -7.87 4.69 -8.71
N GLY A 59 -8.96 4.28 -8.03
CA GLY A 59 -9.01 4.15 -6.57
C GLY A 59 -8.36 2.88 -6.02
N ARG A 60 -7.88 1.98 -6.87
CA ARG A 60 -7.22 0.72 -6.49
C ARG A 60 -5.73 0.84 -6.75
N GLY A 61 -4.92 0.54 -5.73
CA GLY A 61 -3.47 0.51 -5.88
C GLY A 61 -3.04 -0.55 -6.91
N ARG A 62 -1.84 -0.36 -7.48
CA ARG A 62 -1.18 -1.38 -8.31
C ARG A 62 -1.18 -2.72 -7.56
N PRO A 63 -1.47 -3.87 -8.21
CA PRO A 63 -1.40 -5.17 -7.56
C PRO A 63 0.02 -5.39 -7.03
N VAL A 64 0.15 -5.28 -5.71
CA VAL A 64 1.43 -5.46 -4.99
C VAL A 64 1.99 -6.85 -5.25
N ALA A 65 1.13 -7.84 -5.52
CA ALA A 65 1.51 -9.21 -5.86
C ALA A 65 2.40 -9.29 -7.11
N GLN A 66 2.06 -8.59 -8.21
CA GLN A 66 2.86 -8.64 -9.43
C GLN A 66 4.23 -7.97 -9.23
N GLU A 67 4.24 -6.85 -8.51
CA GLU A 67 5.48 -6.12 -8.21
C GLU A 67 6.39 -6.92 -7.26
N THR A 68 5.82 -7.55 -6.24
CA THR A 68 6.58 -8.44 -5.33
C THR A 68 7.15 -9.65 -6.08
N THR A 69 6.37 -10.28 -6.96
CA THR A 69 6.89 -11.38 -7.80
C THR A 69 8.03 -10.90 -8.70
N ALA A 70 7.87 -9.78 -9.40
CA ALA A 70 8.91 -9.24 -10.28
C ALA A 70 10.20 -8.87 -9.52
N VAL A 71 10.08 -8.30 -8.32
CA VAL A 71 11.22 -7.98 -7.44
C VAL A 71 11.94 -9.25 -7.00
N VAL A 72 11.21 -10.28 -6.58
CA VAL A 72 11.79 -11.57 -6.19
C VAL A 72 12.49 -12.21 -7.38
N GLU A 73 11.84 -12.32 -8.52
CA GLU A 73 12.45 -12.88 -9.73
C GLU A 73 13.73 -12.14 -10.10
N ALA A 74 13.72 -10.80 -10.09
CA ALA A 74 14.89 -9.98 -10.38
C ALA A 74 16.06 -10.25 -9.43
N GLY A 75 15.82 -10.28 -8.12
CA GLY A 75 16.88 -10.55 -7.15
C GLY A 75 17.39 -11.99 -7.17
N LEU A 76 16.62 -12.95 -7.69
CA LEU A 76 17.03 -14.35 -7.80
C LEU A 76 17.79 -14.68 -9.11
N ARG A 77 17.82 -13.77 -10.08
CA ARG A 77 18.56 -14.00 -11.35
C ARG A 77 20.06 -14.14 -11.11
N ALA A 78 20.71 -14.98 -11.92
CA ALA A 78 22.17 -15.05 -11.95
C ALA A 78 22.74 -13.68 -12.35
N GLY A 79 23.63 -13.13 -11.51
CA GLY A 79 24.22 -11.80 -11.73
C GLY A 79 23.40 -10.61 -11.19
N ALA A 80 22.30 -10.85 -10.46
CA ALA A 80 21.54 -9.77 -9.81
C ALA A 80 22.44 -8.90 -8.92
N HIS A 81 22.22 -7.58 -8.96
CA HIS A 81 22.97 -6.64 -8.14
C HIS A 81 22.66 -6.87 -6.66
N ARG A 82 23.61 -6.50 -5.79
CA ARG A 82 23.48 -6.63 -4.33
C ARG A 82 22.18 -6.03 -3.79
N GLY A 83 21.75 -4.88 -4.34
CA GLY A 83 20.50 -4.22 -3.96
C GLY A 83 19.26 -5.02 -4.35
N GLU A 84 19.23 -5.62 -5.54
CA GLU A 84 18.11 -6.45 -6.01
C GLU A 84 17.97 -7.73 -5.17
N ARG A 85 19.10 -8.37 -4.83
CA ARG A 85 19.15 -9.52 -3.92
C ARG A 85 18.60 -9.21 -2.53
N GLU A 86 18.97 -8.06 -1.99
CA GLU A 86 18.46 -7.59 -0.69
C GLU A 86 16.98 -7.26 -0.75
N ALA A 87 16.51 -6.63 -1.83
CA ALA A 87 15.09 -6.34 -2.04
C ALA A 87 14.25 -7.62 -2.12
N ALA A 88 14.67 -8.59 -2.96
CA ALA A 88 14.02 -9.90 -3.07
C ALA A 88 14.01 -10.66 -1.73
N GLY A 89 15.15 -10.69 -1.03
CA GLY A 89 15.25 -11.35 0.27
C GLY A 89 14.30 -10.75 1.30
N ARG A 90 14.16 -9.41 1.33
CA ARG A 90 13.20 -8.74 2.22
C ARG A 90 11.76 -9.10 1.89
N VAL A 91 11.38 -9.12 0.61
CA VAL A 91 10.03 -9.49 0.17
C VAL A 91 9.68 -10.92 0.61
N LEU A 92 10.60 -11.87 0.40
CA LEU A 92 10.42 -13.26 0.81
C LEU A 92 10.24 -13.39 2.33
N LEU A 93 11.04 -12.65 3.11
CA LEU A 93 10.94 -12.64 4.57
C LEU A 93 9.61 -12.05 5.06
N THR A 94 9.16 -10.93 4.47
CA THR A 94 7.84 -10.36 4.80
C THR A 94 6.68 -11.27 4.40
N ALA A 95 6.86 -12.10 3.37
CA ALA A 95 5.91 -13.14 2.97
C ALA A 95 5.98 -14.39 3.88
N GLY A 96 6.79 -14.38 4.94
CA GLY A 96 6.88 -15.47 5.92
C GLY A 96 7.84 -16.60 5.56
N ARG A 97 8.71 -16.43 4.55
CA ARG A 97 9.71 -17.44 4.21
C ARG A 97 10.78 -17.56 5.30
N PRO A 98 11.22 -18.79 5.65
CA PRO A 98 12.23 -18.99 6.67
C PRO A 98 13.60 -18.46 6.22
N VAL A 99 14.36 -17.89 7.16
CA VAL A 99 15.64 -17.20 6.90
C VAL A 99 16.65 -18.06 6.12
N GLY A 100 16.78 -19.35 6.47
CA GLY A 100 17.70 -20.26 5.79
C GLY A 100 17.32 -20.54 4.33
N GLU A 101 16.02 -20.60 4.03
CA GLU A 101 15.53 -20.76 2.65
C GLU A 101 15.82 -19.50 1.83
N VAL A 102 15.56 -18.32 2.40
CA VAL A 102 15.86 -17.03 1.77
C VAL A 102 17.36 -16.88 1.51
N ALA A 103 18.21 -17.28 2.46
CA ALA A 103 19.66 -17.25 2.30
C ALA A 103 20.12 -18.09 1.10
N ARG A 104 19.60 -19.32 0.99
CA ARG A 104 19.92 -20.23 -0.13
C ARG A 104 19.43 -19.68 -1.47
N GLN A 105 18.18 -19.22 -1.55
CA GLN A 105 17.59 -18.68 -2.78
C GLN A 105 18.35 -17.43 -3.25
N CYS A 106 18.60 -16.50 -2.35
CA CYS A 106 19.33 -15.27 -2.66
C CYS A 106 20.84 -15.48 -2.74
N GLY A 107 21.38 -16.69 -2.57
CA GLY A 107 22.82 -16.99 -2.58
C GLY A 107 23.63 -16.10 -1.63
N VAL A 108 23.15 -15.90 -0.41
CA VAL A 108 23.82 -15.14 0.67
C VAL A 108 23.99 -16.02 1.92
N THR A 109 24.77 -15.54 2.88
CA THR A 109 24.91 -16.23 4.18
C THR A 109 23.66 -16.06 5.04
N GLU A 110 23.36 -17.04 5.91
CA GLU A 110 22.24 -16.93 6.86
C GLU A 110 22.35 -15.67 7.72
N ARG A 111 23.55 -15.32 8.20
CA ARG A 111 23.79 -14.07 8.95
C ARG A 111 23.33 -12.82 8.18
N THR A 112 23.50 -12.80 6.86
CA THR A 112 23.04 -11.70 6.00
C THR A 112 21.51 -11.68 5.92
N ALA A 113 20.88 -12.84 5.71
CA ALA A 113 19.42 -12.96 5.68
C ALA A 113 18.78 -12.61 7.04
N THR A 114 19.39 -12.99 8.17
CA THR A 114 18.96 -12.59 9.53
C THR A 114 18.98 -11.07 9.70
N ARG A 115 20.03 -10.39 9.19
CA ARG A 115 20.10 -8.93 9.22
C ARG A 115 18.99 -8.28 8.39
N TRP A 116 18.64 -8.87 7.25
CA TRP A 116 17.50 -8.40 6.45
C TRP A 116 16.16 -8.62 7.17
N ALA A 117 15.99 -9.75 7.87
CA ALA A 117 14.77 -10.05 8.64
C ALA A 117 14.53 -9.05 9.76
N ALA A 118 15.58 -8.68 10.51
CA ALA A 118 15.48 -7.64 11.55
C ALA A 118 14.99 -6.30 10.98
N ARG A 119 15.46 -5.91 9.79
CA ARG A 119 15.00 -4.68 9.11
C ARG A 119 13.57 -4.81 8.58
N ALA A 120 13.18 -5.98 8.10
CA ALA A 120 11.82 -6.25 7.63
C ALA A 120 10.79 -6.18 8.75
N GLN A 121 11.10 -6.75 9.93
CA GLN A 121 10.27 -6.67 11.13
C GLN A 121 10.05 -5.23 11.59
N LEU A 122 11.10 -4.41 11.61
CA LEU A 122 10.99 -2.97 11.93
C LEU A 122 10.03 -2.24 10.98
N ALA A 123 10.01 -2.60 9.69
CA ALA A 123 9.12 -1.99 8.71
C ALA A 123 7.65 -2.41 8.92
N THR A 124 7.39 -3.68 9.24
CA THR A 124 6.03 -4.16 9.55
C THR A 124 5.49 -3.50 10.82
N SER A 125 6.28 -3.43 11.89
CA SER A 125 5.86 -2.78 13.14
C SER A 125 5.63 -1.27 12.99
N ALA A 126 6.38 -0.60 12.11
CA ALA A 126 6.15 0.81 11.80
C ALA A 126 4.84 1.04 11.01
N ALA A 127 4.49 0.13 10.09
CA ALA A 127 3.23 0.19 9.34
C ALA A 127 2.01 -0.02 10.26
N GLU A 128 2.10 -0.94 11.22
CA GLU A 128 1.05 -1.19 12.22
C GLU A 128 0.89 -0.04 13.23
N GLY A 129 1.99 0.64 13.59
CA GLY A 129 1.98 1.81 14.47
C GLY A 129 1.34 3.07 13.87
N SER A 130 1.09 3.11 12.55
CA SER A 130 0.56 4.29 11.86
C SER A 130 -0.98 4.34 11.80
N THR A 131 -1.71 3.34 12.33
CA THR A 131 -3.19 3.30 12.33
C THR A 131 -3.83 3.96 13.58
N GLY A 132 -3.04 4.56 14.48
CA GLY A 132 -3.51 5.22 15.71
C GLY A 132 -3.99 6.67 15.56
N GLY A 133 -4.89 6.96 14.62
CA GLY A 133 -5.51 8.28 14.46
C GLY A 133 -6.91 8.37 15.07
N HIS A 134 -7.08 8.13 16.37
CA HIS A 134 -8.35 8.36 17.06
C HIS A 134 -8.25 9.57 18.00
N ARG A 135 -8.70 10.71 17.45
CA ARG A 135 -9.35 11.85 18.11
C ARG A 135 -9.10 12.00 19.63
N ALA A 136 -8.14 12.84 19.97
CA ALA A 136 -7.99 13.37 21.32
C ALA A 136 -9.29 14.09 21.76
N PRO A 137 -9.83 13.85 22.97
CA PRO A 137 -10.88 14.68 23.51
C PRO A 137 -10.29 16.06 23.86
N LEU A 138 -10.92 17.12 23.35
CA LEU A 138 -10.63 18.50 23.73
C LEU A 138 -11.00 18.69 25.21
N LEU A 139 -10.03 18.53 26.11
CA LEU A 139 -10.12 19.06 27.47
C LEU A 139 -9.79 20.55 27.40
N THR A 140 -10.81 21.38 27.19
CA THR A 140 -10.68 22.82 27.38
C THR A 140 -10.51 23.09 28.88
N SER A 141 -9.28 23.32 29.32
CA SER A 141 -9.00 23.85 30.65
C SER A 141 -9.54 25.27 30.76
N HIS A 142 -10.57 25.46 31.59
CA HIS A 142 -10.98 26.79 32.03
C HIS A 142 -10.05 27.20 33.18
N THR A 143 -9.02 27.98 32.91
CA THR A 143 -8.25 28.65 33.96
C THR A 143 -9.00 29.90 34.39
N HIS A 144 -9.72 29.82 35.51
CA HIS A 144 -10.22 31.02 36.18
C HIS A 144 -9.02 31.75 36.82
N SER A 145 -8.66 32.89 36.26
CA SER A 145 -7.63 33.78 36.78
C SER A 145 -8.33 34.91 37.54
N THR A 146 -8.05 35.06 38.85
CA THR A 146 -8.43 36.28 39.58
C THR A 146 -7.44 36.57 40.72
N GLN A 147 -6.48 37.41 40.37
CA GLN A 147 -5.81 38.51 41.09
C GLN A 147 -5.85 38.66 42.63
N ALA A 148 -4.68 39.10 43.13
CA ALA A 148 -4.42 40.27 43.99
C ALA A 148 -3.94 40.05 45.44
N GLY A 149 -2.86 40.77 45.77
CA GLY A 149 -2.23 40.92 47.09
C GLY A 149 -0.85 40.26 47.10
N THR A 150 0.27 40.98 47.14
CA THR A 150 0.71 41.71 48.34
C THR A 150 1.53 42.97 48.04
N ARG A 151 1.27 43.96 48.89
CA ARG A 151 1.78 45.33 49.00
C ARG A 151 3.22 45.38 49.54
N THR A 152 4.01 46.25 48.89
CA THR A 152 5.06 47.18 49.37
C THR A 152 6.25 46.70 50.21
N GLN A 153 7.42 46.88 49.58
CA GLN A 153 8.80 47.04 50.06
C GLN A 153 8.94 48.18 51.09
N GLU A 154 9.77 47.99 52.13
CA GLU A 154 10.80 48.95 52.57
C GLU A 154 11.56 48.44 53.81
N GLY A 155 12.90 48.53 53.76
CA GLY A 155 13.73 48.55 54.96
C GLY A 155 14.97 47.67 54.93
N HIS A 156 16.10 48.19 54.47
CA HIS A 156 17.34 48.03 55.24
C HIS A 156 18.32 49.18 55.02
N ARG A 157 18.78 49.71 56.16
CA ARG A 157 19.76 50.79 56.32
C ARG A 157 21.17 50.34 55.95
N SER A 158 21.97 51.36 55.60
CA SER A 158 23.44 51.38 55.60
C SER A 158 24.03 51.15 56.98
#